data_AF-A0A5C7II20-F1
#
_entry.id   AF-A0A5C7II20-F1
#
_cell.length_a   1.000
_cell.length_b   1.000
_cell.length_c   1.000
_cell.angle_alpha   90.00
_cell.angle_beta   90.00
_cell.angle_gamma   90.00
#
_symmetry.space_group_name_H-M   'P 1'
#
loop_
_entity.id
_entity.type
_entity.pdbx_description
1 polymer ?
#
loop_
_entity_poly.entity_id
_entity_poly.type
_entity_poly.pdbx_seq_one_letter_code
_entity_poly.pdbx_strand_id
1 'polypeptide(L)'
;MRNLTCKLRVIKGYLKAWNHSVFSNVHARVADFKNKLSDIQDHISMHGASPTLLAQEVTLKANYLHALQDQNNFWKAQDNHGLVQIPSSTEINEAVFSLDPKSAPGPNGLVASLIALANFWFKNITKNLADRLDKIASRIISNNQAAFIQERSISDCVALVSEGVQMLDRKAFGGNVGIKLDIKKA
;
A
#
# COMPACT_ATOMS: atom_id res chain seq x y z
N MET A 1 -1.09 -43.41 19.42
CA MET A 1 -0.90 -41.96 19.14
C MET A 1 0.11 -41.62 18.02
N ARG A 2 1.10 -42.46 17.66
CA ARG A 2 2.11 -42.14 16.61
C ARG A 2 1.57 -42.00 15.17
N ASN A 3 0.38 -42.53 14.88
CA ASN A 3 -0.15 -42.63 13.52
C ASN A 3 -0.75 -41.30 13.00
N LEU A 4 -1.37 -40.50 13.87
CA LEU A 4 -1.97 -39.22 13.50
C LEU A 4 -0.91 -38.16 13.20
N THR A 5 0.16 -38.10 14.02
CA THR A 5 1.24 -37.12 13.87
C THR A 5 2.02 -37.30 12.57
N CYS A 6 2.22 -38.54 12.12
CA CYS A 6 2.84 -38.83 10.83
C CYS A 6 1.94 -38.41 9.67
N LYS A 7 0.63 -38.73 9.72
CA LYS A 7 -0.34 -38.32 8.69
C LYS A 7 -0.44 -36.79 8.58
N LEU A 8 -0.50 -36.08 9.71
CA LEU A 8 -0.50 -34.62 9.73
C LEU A 8 0.78 -34.01 9.16
N ARG A 9 1.94 -34.65 9.38
CA ARG A 9 3.23 -34.19 8.85
C ARG A 9 3.30 -34.32 7.32
N VAL A 10 2.75 -35.40 6.77
CA VAL A 10 2.66 -35.63 5.31
C VAL A 10 1.70 -34.60 4.69
N ILE A 11 0.51 -34.41 5.26
CA ILE A 11 -0.47 -33.43 4.79
C ILE A 11 0.11 -32.01 4.85
N LYS A 12 0.86 -31.66 5.90
CA LYS A 12 1.55 -30.37 6.00
C LYS A 12 2.52 -30.12 4.83
N GLY A 13 3.21 -31.16 4.34
CA GLY A 13 4.08 -31.07 3.17
C GLY A 13 3.29 -30.71 1.90
N TYR A 14 2.21 -31.45 1.62
CA TYR A 14 1.34 -31.18 0.47
C TYR A 14 0.65 -29.82 0.54
N LEU A 15 0.14 -29.43 1.71
CA LEU A 15 -0.45 -28.12 1.92
C LEU A 15 0.56 -27.00 1.73
N LYS A 16 1.83 -27.20 2.12
CA LYS A 16 2.88 -26.20 1.91
C LYS A 16 3.22 -26.05 0.42
N ALA A 17 3.31 -27.17 -0.32
CA ALA A 17 3.54 -27.16 -1.76
C ALA A 17 2.37 -26.50 -2.52
N TRP A 18 1.14 -26.87 -2.16
CA TRP A 18 -0.08 -26.27 -2.72
C TRP A 18 -0.18 -24.77 -2.38
N ASN A 19 0.13 -24.40 -1.14
CA ASN A 19 0.15 -22.99 -0.74
C ASN A 19 1.17 -22.19 -1.56
N HIS A 20 2.33 -22.77 -1.83
CA HIS A 20 3.36 -22.13 -2.63
C HIS A 20 2.95 -21.98 -4.11
N SER A 21 2.41 -23.04 -4.72
CA SER A 21 2.03 -23.02 -6.13
C SER A 21 0.78 -22.17 -6.41
N VAL A 22 -0.14 -22.07 -5.47
CA VAL A 22 -1.43 -21.39 -5.64
C VAL A 22 -1.44 -19.98 -5.06
N PHE A 23 -0.93 -19.75 -3.84
CA PHE A 23 -1.06 -18.48 -3.11
C PHE A 23 0.24 -17.66 -3.05
N SER A 24 1.40 -18.28 -2.86
CA SER A 24 2.68 -17.54 -2.83
C SER A 24 3.08 -16.98 -4.19
N ASN A 25 2.43 -17.45 -5.26
CA ASN A 25 2.63 -16.98 -6.63
C ASN A 25 1.75 -15.76 -6.99
N VAL A 26 0.98 -15.20 -6.05
CA VAL A 26 0.07 -14.08 -6.34
C VAL A 26 0.83 -12.86 -6.86
N HIS A 27 2.01 -12.56 -6.29
CA HIS A 27 2.87 -11.46 -6.73
C HIS A 27 3.49 -11.70 -8.11
N ALA A 28 4.00 -12.93 -8.35
CA ALA A 28 4.56 -13.31 -9.64
C ALA A 28 3.50 -13.28 -10.74
N ARG A 29 2.27 -13.72 -10.44
CA ARG A 29 1.15 -13.71 -11.37
C ARG A 29 0.76 -12.28 -11.79
N VAL A 30 0.76 -11.33 -10.87
CA VAL A 30 0.54 -9.90 -11.18
C VAL A 30 1.66 -9.37 -12.07
N ALA A 31 2.92 -9.71 -11.80
CA ALA A 31 4.06 -9.33 -12.63
C ALA A 31 3.98 -9.94 -14.05
N ASP A 32 3.66 -11.23 -14.15
CA ASP A 32 3.50 -11.94 -15.43
C ASP A 32 2.40 -11.32 -16.29
N PHE A 33 1.24 -11.04 -15.70
CA PHE A 33 0.15 -10.38 -16.41
C PHE A 33 0.52 -8.97 -16.84
N LYS A 34 1.23 -8.20 -16.00
CA LYS A 34 1.72 -6.87 -16.36
C LYS A 34 2.70 -6.93 -17.55
N ASN A 35 3.64 -7.87 -17.54
CA ASN A 35 4.60 -8.05 -18.63
C ASN A 35 3.89 -8.41 -19.94
N LYS A 36 2.98 -9.40 -19.90
CA LYS A 36 2.16 -9.79 -21.07
C LYS A 36 1.33 -8.64 -21.61
N LEU A 37 0.83 -7.76 -20.74
CA LEU A 37 0.07 -6.58 -21.15
C LEU A 37 0.99 -5.56 -21.84
N SER A 38 2.21 -5.36 -21.34
CA SER A 38 3.22 -4.53 -21.99
C SER A 38 3.56 -5.06 -23.38
N ASP A 39 3.82 -6.37 -23.50
CA ASP A 39 4.16 -7.00 -24.78
C ASP A 39 3.05 -6.80 -25.83
N ILE A 40 1.79 -6.93 -25.43
CA ILE A 40 0.64 -6.69 -26.32
C ILE A 40 0.53 -5.21 -26.69
N GLN A 41 0.75 -4.31 -25.73
CA GLN A 41 0.69 -2.88 -25.98
C GLN A 41 1.79 -2.44 -26.96
N ASP A 42 3.01 -2.98 -26.79
CA ASP A 42 4.15 -2.75 -27.68
C ASP A 42 3.87 -3.30 -29.09
N HIS A 43 3.27 -4.49 -29.18
CA HIS A 43 2.85 -5.07 -30.46
C HIS A 43 1.78 -4.23 -31.17
N ILE A 44 0.79 -3.70 -30.43
CA ILE A 44 -0.24 -2.80 -30.99
C ILE A 44 0.40 -1.50 -31.49
N SER A 45 1.39 -0.96 -30.77
CA SER A 45 2.11 0.25 -31.18
C SER A 45 2.95 0.04 -32.45
N MET A 46 3.55 -1.13 -32.65
CA MET A 46 4.39 -1.42 -33.83
C MET A 46 3.60 -1.88 -35.07
N HIS A 47 2.57 -2.71 -34.88
CA HIS A 47 1.88 -3.41 -35.98
C HIS A 47 0.42 -3.00 -36.18
N GLY A 48 -0.11 -2.12 -35.32
CA GLY A 48 -1.49 -1.67 -35.36
C GLY A 48 -2.46 -2.61 -34.61
N ALA A 49 -3.66 -2.09 -34.35
CA ALA A 49 -4.70 -2.80 -33.61
C ALA A 49 -5.38 -3.88 -34.47
N SER A 50 -5.37 -5.14 -34.01
CA SER A 50 -6.15 -6.24 -34.59
C SER A 50 -7.32 -6.63 -33.65
N PRO A 51 -8.52 -6.98 -34.17
CA PRO A 51 -9.65 -7.40 -33.35
C PRO A 51 -9.34 -8.57 -32.41
N THR A 52 -8.46 -9.49 -32.82
CA THR A 52 -8.04 -10.63 -31.99
C THR A 52 -7.13 -10.19 -30.85
N LEU A 53 -6.21 -9.26 -31.11
CA LEU A 53 -5.32 -8.70 -30.09
C LEU A 53 -6.10 -7.88 -29.07
N LEU A 54 -7.10 -7.10 -29.49
CA LEU A 54 -7.98 -6.37 -28.57
C LEU A 54 -8.79 -7.32 -27.67
N ALA A 55 -9.31 -8.42 -28.21
CA ALA A 55 -10.03 -9.41 -27.41
C ALA A 55 -9.12 -10.12 -26.38
N GLN A 56 -7.87 -10.40 -26.77
CA GLN A 56 -6.86 -10.95 -25.87
C GLN A 56 -6.47 -9.94 -24.78
N GLU A 57 -6.29 -8.67 -25.15
CA GLU A 57 -5.98 -7.59 -24.21
C GLU A 57 -7.09 -7.43 -23.16
N VAL A 58 -8.36 -7.40 -23.56
CA VAL A 58 -9.51 -7.30 -22.65
C VAL A 58 -9.52 -8.47 -21.66
N THR A 59 -9.28 -9.68 -22.16
CA THR A 59 -9.23 -10.89 -21.33
C THR A 59 -8.07 -10.85 -20.33
N LEU A 60 -6.89 -10.43 -20.77
CA LEU A 60 -5.72 -10.28 -19.91
C LEU A 60 -5.90 -9.19 -18.88
N LYS A 61 -6.52 -8.05 -19.23
CA LYS A 61 -6.90 -7.00 -18.28
C LYS A 61 -7.83 -7.54 -17.19
N ALA A 62 -8.84 -8.34 -17.56
CA ALA A 62 -9.75 -8.96 -16.60
C ALA A 62 -9.01 -9.91 -15.64
N ASN A 63 -8.12 -10.76 -16.17
CA ASN A 63 -7.31 -11.67 -15.37
C ASN A 63 -6.31 -10.94 -14.46
N TYR A 64 -5.72 -9.85 -14.96
CA TYR A 64 -4.83 -8.98 -14.19
C TYR A 64 -5.56 -8.33 -13.02
N LEU A 65 -6.78 -7.81 -13.25
CA LEU A 65 -7.62 -7.24 -12.19
C LEU A 65 -7.98 -8.27 -11.12
N HIS A 66 -8.30 -9.51 -11.51
CA HIS A 66 -8.53 -10.59 -10.55
C HIS A 66 -7.28 -10.89 -9.72
N ALA A 67 -6.11 -10.99 -10.36
CA ALA A 67 -4.85 -11.24 -9.65
C ALA A 67 -4.47 -10.09 -8.70
N LEU A 68 -4.73 -8.84 -9.07
CA LEU A 68 -4.57 -7.67 -8.20
C LEU A 68 -5.51 -7.74 -6.99
N GLN A 69 -6.77 -8.16 -7.21
CA GLN A 69 -7.72 -8.32 -6.11
C GLN A 69 -7.26 -9.39 -5.12
N ASP A 70 -6.74 -10.51 -5.62
CA ASP A 70 -6.16 -11.57 -4.78
C ASP A 70 -4.95 -11.06 -3.99
N GLN A 71 -4.06 -10.29 -4.63
CA GLN A 71 -2.92 -9.67 -3.98
C GLN A 71 -3.35 -8.69 -2.89
N ASN A 72 -4.36 -7.86 -3.17
CA ASN A 72 -4.93 -6.92 -2.20
C ASN A 72 -5.55 -7.64 -1.00
N ASN A 73 -6.28 -8.73 -1.23
CA ASN A 73 -6.85 -9.54 -0.16
C ASN A 73 -5.77 -10.16 0.73
N PHE A 74 -4.67 -10.65 0.11
CA PHE A 74 -3.51 -11.16 0.84
C PHE A 74 -2.88 -10.09 1.74
N TRP A 75 -2.57 -8.92 1.20
CA TRP A 75 -2.00 -7.80 1.98
C TRP A 75 -2.95 -7.34 3.07
N LYS A 76 -4.24 -7.20 2.76
CA LYS A 76 -5.26 -6.80 3.74
C LYS A 76 -5.30 -7.77 4.92
N ALA A 77 -5.23 -9.08 4.68
CA ALA A 77 -5.20 -10.07 5.77
C ALA A 77 -3.92 -9.96 6.62
N GLN A 78 -2.77 -9.74 5.98
CA GLN A 78 -1.47 -9.62 6.66
C GLN A 78 -1.35 -8.32 7.46
N ASP A 79 -1.67 -7.19 6.85
CA ASP A 79 -1.51 -5.85 7.41
C ASP A 79 -2.55 -5.55 8.49
N ASN A 80 -3.82 -5.95 8.28
CA ASN A 80 -4.86 -5.76 9.30
C ASN A 80 -4.54 -6.50 10.59
N HIS A 81 -3.90 -7.68 10.50
CA HIS A 81 -3.49 -8.40 11.69
C HIS A 81 -2.50 -7.56 12.52
N GLY A 82 -1.53 -6.91 11.89
CA GLY A 82 -0.59 -6.01 12.57
C GLY A 82 -1.24 -4.72 13.10
N LEU A 83 -2.17 -4.14 12.35
CA LEU A 83 -2.83 -2.87 12.75
C LEU A 83 -3.84 -3.05 13.88
N VAL A 84 -4.56 -4.19 13.93
CA VAL A 84 -5.64 -4.44 14.90
C VAL A 84 -5.11 -5.05 16.21
N GLN A 85 -3.88 -5.56 16.21
CA GLN A 85 -3.27 -6.13 17.42
C GLN A 85 -3.09 -5.10 18.53
N ILE A 86 -3.29 -5.53 19.78
CA ILE A 86 -2.99 -4.71 20.96
C ILE A 86 -1.48 -4.38 20.95
N PRO A 87 -1.09 -3.11 21.14
CA PRO A 87 0.31 -2.71 21.24
C PRO A 87 1.06 -3.47 22.34
N SER A 88 2.28 -3.90 22.02
CA SER A 88 3.18 -4.51 23.01
C SER A 88 3.72 -3.45 23.98
N SER A 89 4.19 -3.87 25.16
CA SER A 89 4.79 -2.96 26.14
C SER A 89 6.01 -2.21 25.58
N THR A 90 6.79 -2.84 24.70
CA THR A 90 7.93 -2.22 24.03
C THR A 90 7.49 -1.08 23.11
N GLU A 91 6.49 -1.32 22.25
CA GLU A 91 5.98 -0.28 21.34
C GLU A 91 5.34 0.88 22.11
N ILE A 92 4.69 0.61 23.26
CA ILE A 92 4.14 1.66 24.12
C ILE A 92 5.28 2.50 24.70
N ASN A 93 6.34 1.86 25.22
CA ASN A 93 7.49 2.58 25.76
C ASN A 93 8.17 3.45 24.70
N GLU A 94 8.45 2.90 23.52
CA GLU A 94 9.04 3.64 22.40
C GLU A 94 8.17 4.85 22.00
N ALA A 95 6.85 4.66 21.88
CA ALA A 95 5.92 5.73 21.60
C ALA A 95 5.99 6.83 22.68
N VAL A 96 5.95 6.47 23.96
CA VAL A 96 6.02 7.42 25.10
C VAL A 96 7.31 8.23 25.05
N PHE A 97 8.46 7.59 24.82
CA PHE A 97 9.76 8.28 24.78
C PHE A 97 9.98 9.13 23.52
N SER A 98 9.22 8.86 22.45
CA SER A 98 9.23 9.68 21.23
C SER A 98 8.34 10.92 21.30
N LEU A 99 7.49 11.05 22.32
CA LEU A 99 6.61 12.21 22.48
C LEU A 99 7.39 13.46 22.90
N ASP A 100 6.95 14.62 22.42
CA ASP A 100 7.48 15.92 22.84
C ASP A 100 7.38 16.05 24.38
N PRO A 101 8.44 16.51 25.08
CA PRO A 101 8.45 16.69 26.54
C PRO A 101 7.30 17.54 27.10
N LYS A 102 6.74 18.46 26.29
CA LYS A 102 5.58 19.30 26.66
C LYS A 102 4.25 18.56 26.55
N SER A 103 4.25 17.32 26.09
CA SER A 103 3.06 16.48 26.00
C SER A 103 2.67 15.82 27.32
N ALA A 104 3.56 15.84 28.33
CA ALA A 104 3.25 15.36 29.67
C ALA A 104 2.52 16.44 30.51
N PRO A 105 1.57 16.05 31.39
CA PRO A 105 0.90 17.00 32.27
C PRO A 105 1.91 17.64 33.24
N GLY A 106 1.97 18.97 33.29
CA GLY A 106 2.80 19.70 34.25
C GLY A 106 2.30 19.59 35.71
N PRO A 107 3.10 20.04 36.70
CA PRO A 107 2.84 19.82 38.13
C PRO A 107 1.54 20.45 38.67
N ASN A 108 0.94 21.38 37.92
CA ASN A 108 -0.19 22.20 38.40
C ASN A 108 -1.58 21.59 38.06
N GLY A 109 -1.63 20.35 37.57
CA GLY A 109 -2.75 19.80 36.81
C GLY A 109 -3.78 18.94 37.57
N LEU A 110 -4.14 19.20 38.83
CA LEU A 110 -5.05 18.30 39.56
C LEU A 110 -6.51 18.28 39.07
N VAL A 111 -7.05 19.40 38.56
CA VAL A 111 -8.38 19.44 37.88
C VAL A 111 -8.25 19.09 36.39
N ALA A 112 -7.05 19.30 35.82
CA ALA A 112 -6.69 18.92 34.46
C ALA A 112 -6.21 17.46 34.34
N SER A 113 -6.14 16.69 35.43
CA SER A 113 -5.34 15.45 35.45
C SER A 113 -5.96 14.33 34.62
N LEU A 114 -7.28 14.16 34.69
CA LEU A 114 -8.00 13.15 33.90
C LEU A 114 -8.02 13.52 32.42
N ILE A 115 -8.24 14.79 32.09
CA ILE A 115 -8.25 15.29 30.70
C ILE A 115 -6.83 15.22 30.12
N ALA A 116 -5.82 15.63 30.87
CA ALA A 116 -4.43 15.60 30.44
C ALA A 116 -3.91 14.15 30.32
N LEU A 117 -4.29 13.25 31.23
CA LEU A 117 -3.99 11.83 31.14
C LEU A 117 -4.69 11.19 29.94
N ALA A 118 -5.96 11.53 29.69
CA ALA A 118 -6.68 11.07 28.49
C ALA A 118 -6.00 11.56 27.20
N ASN A 119 -5.60 12.83 27.14
CA ASN A 119 -4.85 13.39 26.00
C ASN A 119 -3.49 12.72 25.83
N PHE A 120 -2.80 12.38 26.93
CA PHE A 120 -1.55 11.65 26.90
C PHE A 120 -1.73 10.23 26.33
N TRP A 121 -2.74 9.50 26.80
CA TRP A 121 -3.08 8.18 26.25
C TRP A 121 -3.48 8.26 24.77
N PHE A 122 -4.28 9.25 24.40
CA PHE A 122 -4.69 9.48 23.01
C PHE A 122 -3.49 9.76 22.10
N LYS A 123 -2.54 10.61 22.54
CA LYS A 123 -1.28 10.87 21.84
C LYS A 123 -0.44 9.61 21.67
N ASN A 124 -0.36 8.77 22.71
CA ASN A 124 0.35 7.49 22.62
C ASN A 124 -0.30 6.52 21.63
N ILE A 125 -1.62 6.37 21.69
CA ILE A 125 -2.37 5.49 20.78
C ILE A 125 -2.21 5.97 19.33
N THR A 126 -2.38 7.27 19.09
CA THR A 126 -2.24 7.85 17.74
C THR A 126 -0.81 7.74 17.22
N LYS A 127 0.21 7.94 18.07
CA LYS A 127 1.61 7.74 17.71
C LYS A 127 1.91 6.28 17.36
N ASN A 128 1.49 5.34 18.18
CA ASN A 128 1.66 3.91 17.91
C ASN A 128 1.01 3.49 16.58
N LEU A 129 -0.21 3.97 16.32
CA LEU A 129 -0.89 3.72 15.06
C LEU A 129 -0.14 4.34 13.88
N ALA A 130 0.35 5.57 14.01
CA ALA A 130 1.15 6.23 12.98
C ALA A 130 2.43 5.45 12.66
N ASP A 131 3.15 4.96 13.66
CA ASP A 131 4.38 4.17 13.47
C ASP A 131 4.12 2.82 12.80
N ARG A 132 2.96 2.21 13.04
CA ARG A 132 2.53 0.99 12.34
C ARG A 132 2.08 1.28 10.91
N LEU A 133 1.37 2.39 10.68
CA LEU A 133 0.96 2.84 9.35
C LEU A 133 2.16 3.19 8.48
N ASP A 134 3.19 3.82 9.03
CA ASP A 134 4.39 4.22 8.30
C ASP A 134 5.08 3.04 7.60
N LYS A 135 5.12 1.88 8.26
CA LYS A 135 5.66 0.62 7.70
C LYS A 135 4.91 0.12 6.46
N ILE A 136 3.65 0.53 6.29
CA ILE A 136 2.77 0.11 5.20
C ILE A 136 2.51 1.27 4.22
N ALA A 137 2.75 2.53 4.64
CA ALA A 137 2.45 3.74 3.90
C ALA A 137 3.09 3.76 2.52
N SER A 138 4.34 3.31 2.40
CA SER A 138 5.07 3.22 1.12
C SER A 138 4.45 2.26 0.10
N ARG A 139 3.63 1.31 0.56
CA ARG A 139 2.91 0.36 -0.30
C ARG A 139 1.52 0.85 -0.68
N ILE A 140 0.85 1.61 0.19
CA ILE A 140 -0.50 2.15 -0.05
C ILE A 140 -0.44 3.44 -0.88
N ILE A 141 0.55 4.28 -0.62
CA ILE A 141 0.66 5.61 -1.23
C ILE A 141 1.49 5.52 -2.51
N SER A 142 0.97 6.11 -3.59
CA SER A 142 1.66 6.18 -4.89
C SER A 142 3.05 6.83 -4.75
N ASN A 143 4.00 6.38 -5.57
CA ASN A 143 5.34 6.99 -5.66
C ASN A 143 5.30 8.47 -6.05
N ASN A 144 4.23 8.91 -6.72
CA ASN A 144 4.06 10.30 -7.15
C ASN A 144 3.46 11.21 -6.07
N GLN A 145 3.08 10.66 -4.91
CA GLN A 145 2.59 11.41 -3.77
C GLN A 145 3.70 11.53 -2.73
N ALA A 146 4.16 12.77 -2.51
CA ALA A 146 5.22 13.07 -1.54
C ALA A 146 4.71 13.56 -0.18
N ALA A 147 3.44 13.97 -0.08
CA ALA A 147 2.90 14.49 1.17
C ALA A 147 2.80 13.40 2.25
N PHE A 148 3.19 13.74 3.48
CA PHE A 148 3.06 12.90 4.69
C PHE A 148 3.84 11.58 4.68
N ILE A 149 4.88 11.45 3.85
CA ILE A 149 5.81 10.31 3.86
C ILE A 149 7.21 10.82 4.17
N GLN A 150 7.89 10.16 5.11
CA GLN A 150 9.26 10.48 5.44
C GLN A 150 10.16 10.31 4.21
N GLU A 151 11.17 11.17 4.07
CA GLU A 151 12.14 11.15 2.96
C GLU A 151 11.59 11.52 1.57
N ARG A 152 10.31 11.89 1.43
CA ARG A 152 9.77 12.44 0.17
C ARG A 152 9.59 13.95 0.28
N SER A 153 10.07 14.68 -0.72
CA SER A 153 9.94 16.14 -0.76
C SER A 153 8.75 16.56 -1.62
N ILE A 154 8.00 17.56 -1.15
CA ILE A 154 6.98 18.21 -1.98
C ILE A 154 7.58 18.82 -3.26
N SER A 155 8.87 19.16 -3.25
CA SER A 155 9.59 19.66 -4.41
C SER A 155 9.59 18.66 -5.57
N ASP A 156 9.62 17.35 -5.30
CA ASP A 156 9.61 16.31 -6.34
C ASP A 156 8.25 16.29 -7.06
N CYS A 157 7.16 16.45 -6.31
CA CYS A 157 5.82 16.60 -6.89
C CYS A 157 5.73 17.85 -7.76
N VAL A 158 6.31 18.97 -7.33
CA VAL A 158 6.34 20.20 -8.12
C VAL A 158 7.13 20.00 -9.42
N ALA A 159 8.30 19.35 -9.35
CA ALA A 159 9.11 19.05 -10.52
C ALA A 159 8.37 18.17 -11.53
N LEU A 160 7.70 17.10 -11.06
CA LEU A 160 6.88 16.22 -11.91
C LEU A 160 5.74 16.98 -12.58
N VAL A 161 5.06 17.87 -11.87
CA VAL A 161 4.00 18.72 -12.43
C VAL A 161 4.58 19.68 -13.47
N SER A 162 5.72 20.31 -13.19
CA SER A 162 6.40 21.20 -14.14
C SER A 162 6.80 20.48 -15.42
N GLU A 163 7.35 19.28 -15.32
CA GLU A 163 7.64 18.44 -16.49
C GLU A 163 6.37 18.10 -17.27
N GLY A 164 5.31 17.68 -16.57
CA GLY A 164 4.00 17.40 -17.19
C GLY A 164 3.41 18.61 -17.91
N VAL A 165 3.55 19.82 -17.35
CA VAL A 165 3.13 21.07 -18.01
C VAL A 165 3.96 21.34 -19.26
N GLN A 166 5.27 21.13 -19.21
CA GLN A 166 6.14 21.30 -20.38
C GLN A 166 5.79 20.31 -21.50
N MET A 167 5.32 19.11 -21.16
CA MET A 167 4.85 18.14 -22.15
C MET A 167 3.59 18.61 -22.90
N LEU A 168 2.79 19.52 -22.32
CA LEU A 168 1.59 20.07 -22.97
C LEU A 168 1.94 20.96 -24.19
N ASP A 169 3.17 21.45 -24.31
CA ASP A 169 3.60 22.24 -25.48
C ASP A 169 3.98 21.36 -26.69
N ARG A 170 4.15 20.05 -26.49
CA ARG A 170 4.51 19.13 -27.58
C ARG A 170 3.29 18.86 -28.45
N LYS A 171 3.45 18.91 -29.79
CA LYS A 171 2.36 18.56 -30.71
C LYS A 171 1.90 17.12 -30.48
N ALA A 172 0.65 16.96 -30.07
CA ALA A 172 -0.02 15.67 -29.93
C ALA A 172 -1.28 15.62 -30.79
N PHE A 173 -1.63 14.43 -31.27
CA PHE A 173 -2.88 14.22 -32.00
C PHE A 173 -4.07 14.46 -31.08
N GLY A 174 -4.97 15.38 -31.46
CA GLY A 174 -6.12 15.79 -30.64
C GLY A 174 -5.85 16.92 -29.64
N GLY A 175 -4.62 17.44 -29.58
CA GLY A 175 -4.24 18.51 -28.64
C GLY A 175 -3.99 18.01 -27.21
N ASN A 176 -3.48 18.89 -26.34
CA ASN A 176 -3.14 18.55 -24.96
C ASN A 176 -4.08 19.23 -23.97
N VAL A 177 -4.43 18.53 -22.88
CA VAL A 177 -5.32 19.03 -21.82
C VAL A 177 -4.69 18.73 -20.46
N GLY A 178 -4.64 19.75 -19.60
CA GLY A 178 -4.30 19.60 -18.18
C GLY A 178 -5.58 19.64 -17.33
N ILE A 179 -5.73 18.68 -16.40
CA ILE A 179 -6.88 18.62 -15.49
C ILE A 179 -6.40 18.88 -14.07
N LYS A 180 -6.93 19.93 -13.44
CA LYS A 180 -6.73 20.21 -12.02
C LYS A 180 -7.95 19.73 -11.23
N LEU A 181 -7.70 18.89 -10.23
CA LEU A 181 -8.72 18.38 -9.32
C LEU A 181 -8.49 18.95 -7.93
N ASP A 182 -9.57 19.40 -7.28
CA ASP A 182 -9.58 19.84 -5.89
C ASP A 182 -10.71 19.14 -5.16
N ILE A 183 -10.43 18.61 -3.96
CA ILE A 183 -11.39 17.84 -3.17
C ILE A 183 -11.69 18.63 -1.90
N LYS A 184 -12.94 19.06 -1.75
CA LYS A 184 -13.38 19.81 -0.58
C LYS A 184 -13.65 18.85 0.60
N LYS A 185 -12.99 19.10 1.74
CA LYS A 185 -13.11 18.31 2.99
C LYS A 185 -12.66 16.85 2.82
N ALA A 186 -11.35 16.65 2.61
CA ALA A 186 -10.70 15.35 2.65
C ALA A 186 -10.52 14.82 4.08
#